data_AF-A0A0D6LU90-F1
#
_entry.id   AF-A0A0D6LU90-F1
#
_cell.length_a   1.000
_cell.length_b   1.000
_cell.length_c   1.000
_cell.angle_alpha   90.00
_cell.angle_beta   90.00
_cell.angle_gamma   90.00
#
_symmetry.space_group_name_H-M   'P 1'
#
loop_
_entity.id
_entity.type
_entity.pdbx_description
1 polymer ?
#
loop_
_entity_poly.entity_id
_entity_poly.type
_entity_poly.pdbx_seq_one_letter_code
_entity_poly.pdbx_strand_id
1 'polypeptide(L)'
;MAKDFALVCEKEFHAREIGIYLTKASLSLDHDVIKRRTIKIVSELCDLLSADRTPLTPFIALTRPSVTLDPTIQQHLSHYTLMTHGFGGVAMVAVLESVKCMIDECIKYLDRTCSQAMYIPYNTR
;
A
#
# COMPACT_ATOMS: atom_id res chain seq x y z
N MET A 1 -11.74 16.61 5.84
CA MET A 1 -11.89 15.56 4.80
C MET A 1 -10.65 14.69 4.66
N ALA A 2 -9.49 15.20 4.24
CA ALA A 2 -8.28 14.37 4.06
C ALA A 2 -7.82 13.64 5.33
N LYS A 3 -7.77 14.35 6.47
CA LYS A 3 -7.44 13.74 7.77
C LYS A 3 -8.46 12.69 8.19
N ASP A 4 -9.74 12.99 8.05
CA ASP A 4 -10.83 12.08 8.43
C ASP A 4 -10.81 10.82 7.57
N PHE A 5 -10.55 10.97 6.27
CA PHE A 5 -10.41 9.85 5.34
C PHE A 5 -9.18 8.98 5.66
N ALA A 6 -8.03 9.60 5.96
CA ALA A 6 -6.84 8.87 6.37
C ALA A 6 -7.07 8.10 7.69
N LEU A 7 -7.76 8.70 8.65
CA LEU A 7 -8.12 8.03 9.90
C LEU A 7 -9.04 6.82 9.67
N VAL A 8 -10.04 6.95 8.78
CA VAL A 8 -10.90 5.82 8.38
C VAL A 8 -10.08 4.72 7.71
N CYS A 9 -9.18 5.08 6.79
CA CYS A 9 -8.27 4.14 6.14
C CYS A 9 -7.34 3.42 7.13
N GLU A 10 -6.94 4.07 8.22
CA GLU A 10 -6.06 3.49 9.23
C GLU A 10 -6.83 2.64 10.27
N LYS A 11 -7.98 3.12 10.74
CA LYS A 11 -8.68 2.55 11.90
C LYS A 11 -9.85 1.63 11.54
N GLU A 12 -10.53 1.93 10.44
CA GLU A 12 -11.78 1.23 10.06
C GLU A 12 -11.57 0.25 8.90
N PHE A 13 -10.42 0.34 8.21
CA PHE A 13 -10.05 -0.64 7.20
C PHE A 13 -9.47 -1.89 7.86
N HIS A 14 -10.25 -2.97 7.88
CA HIS A 14 -9.92 -4.26 8.47
C HIS A 14 -8.90 -5.06 7.62
N ALA A 15 -7.70 -4.49 7.44
CA ALA A 15 -6.65 -5.00 6.56
C ALA A 15 -6.29 -6.48 6.83
N ARG A 16 -6.28 -6.86 8.11
CA ARG A 16 -5.92 -8.21 8.56
C ARG A 16 -6.95 -9.25 8.13
N GLU A 17 -8.21 -9.03 8.46
CA GLU A 17 -9.29 -9.97 8.16
C GLU A 17 -9.46 -10.14 6.64
N ILE A 18 -9.39 -9.03 5.90
CA ILE A 18 -9.45 -9.02 4.43
C ILE A 18 -8.25 -9.77 3.85
N GLY A 19 -7.03 -9.48 4.32
CA GLY A 19 -5.81 -10.12 3.81
C GLY A 19 -5.79 -11.63 4.05
N ILE A 20 -6.21 -12.07 5.24
CA ILE A 20 -6.35 -13.50 5.55
C ILE A 20 -7.39 -14.15 4.63
N TYR A 21 -8.55 -13.52 4.43
CA TYR A 21 -9.59 -14.04 3.55
C TYR A 21 -9.09 -14.23 2.11
N LEU A 22 -8.44 -13.21 1.53
CA LEU A 22 -7.90 -13.26 0.18
C LEU A 22 -6.80 -14.31 0.03
N THR A 23 -5.97 -14.47 1.05
CA THR A 23 -4.89 -15.46 1.06
C THR A 23 -5.43 -16.88 1.13
N LYS A 24 -6.48 -17.13 1.93
CA LYS A 24 -7.14 -18.45 1.99
C LYS A 24 -7.82 -18.82 0.67
N ALA A 25 -8.35 -17.83 -0.05
CA ALA A 25 -8.98 -18.05 -1.35
C ALA A 25 -7.99 -18.38 -2.47
N SER A 26 -6.70 -18.02 -2.31
CA SER A 26 -5.65 -18.22 -3.32
C SER A 26 -4.65 -19.27 -2.83
N LEU A 27 -4.80 -20.53 -3.27
CA LEU A 27 -4.06 -21.70 -2.78
C LEU A 27 -2.68 -21.97 -3.45
N SER A 28 -2.16 -21.10 -4.33
CA SER A 28 -0.96 -21.42 -5.14
C SER A 28 0.35 -20.83 -4.60
N LEU A 29 1.40 -21.64 -4.60
CA LEU A 29 2.70 -21.37 -3.95
C LEU A 29 3.62 -20.38 -4.70
N ASP A 30 3.23 -19.85 -5.86
CA ASP A 30 4.06 -18.94 -6.67
C ASP A 30 3.92 -17.45 -6.26
N HIS A 31 3.62 -17.23 -4.97
CA HIS A 31 3.13 -15.95 -4.46
C HIS A 31 4.23 -14.96 -4.05
N ASP A 32 5.43 -15.42 -3.72
CA ASP A 32 6.45 -14.53 -3.10
C ASP A 32 6.99 -13.47 -4.05
N VAL A 33 7.26 -13.81 -5.31
CA VAL A 33 7.79 -12.87 -6.29
C VAL A 33 6.74 -11.84 -6.68
N ILE A 34 5.49 -12.28 -6.89
CA ILE A 34 4.38 -11.39 -7.24
C ILE A 34 4.06 -10.47 -6.06
N LYS A 35 3.98 -10.98 -4.82
CA LYS A 35 3.69 -10.17 -3.63
C LYS A 35 4.77 -9.13 -3.33
N ARG A 36 6.06 -9.50 -3.38
CA ARG A 36 7.17 -8.55 -3.20
C ARG A 36 7.18 -7.46 -4.26
N ARG A 37 6.88 -7.83 -5.52
CA ARG A 37 6.72 -6.85 -6.60
C ARG A 37 5.52 -5.93 -6.35
N THR A 38 4.38 -6.46 -5.91
CA THR A 38 3.19 -5.65 -5.60
C THR A 38 3.46 -4.65 -4.48
N ILE A 39 4.06 -5.07 -3.35
CA ILE A 39 4.44 -4.14 -2.26
C ILE A 39 5.37 -3.05 -2.78
N LYS A 40 6.40 -3.43 -3.54
CA LYS A 40 7.37 -2.47 -4.08
C LYS A 40 6.67 -1.42 -4.98
N ILE A 41 5.81 -1.85 -5.90
CA ILE A 41 5.06 -0.95 -6.79
C ILE A 41 4.14 -0.01 -5.98
N VAL A 42 3.45 -0.52 -4.96
CA VAL A 42 2.56 0.27 -4.10
C VAL A 42 3.35 1.32 -3.31
N SER A 43 4.53 0.97 -2.79
CA SER A 43 5.42 1.90 -2.10
C SER A 43 5.99 2.96 -3.04
N GLU A 44 6.51 2.57 -4.20
CA GLU A 44 7.03 3.52 -5.20
C GLU A 44 5.94 4.50 -5.69
N LEU A 45 4.70 4.03 -5.85
CA LEU A 45 3.57 4.90 -6.20
C LEU A 45 3.22 5.87 -5.06
N CYS A 46 3.25 5.40 -3.81
CA CYS A 46 3.04 6.25 -2.64
C CYS A 46 4.08 7.37 -2.54
N ASP A 47 5.35 7.03 -2.79
CA ASP A 47 6.46 7.99 -2.78
C ASP A 47 6.34 8.99 -3.92
N LEU A 48 5.97 8.52 -5.12
CA LEU A 48 5.73 9.36 -6.29
C LEU A 48 4.62 10.40 -6.04
N LEU A 49 3.48 9.96 -5.48
CA LEU A 49 2.36 10.85 -5.14
C LEU A 49 2.76 11.86 -4.05
N SER A 50 3.59 11.44 -3.08
CA SER A 50 4.08 12.32 -2.01
C SER A 50 5.11 13.35 -2.49
N ALA A 51 5.71 13.14 -3.66
CA ALA A 51 6.65 14.06 -4.28
C ALA A 51 5.98 15.14 -5.15
N ASP A 52 4.65 15.09 -5.34
CA ASP A 52 3.91 16.11 -6.09
C ASP A 52 4.09 17.51 -5.48
N ARG A 53 4.50 18.48 -6.32
CA ARG A 53 4.79 19.86 -5.91
C ARG A 53 3.66 20.85 -6.23
N THR A 54 2.50 20.38 -6.66
CA THR A 54 1.37 21.23 -7.05
C THR A 54 0.87 22.11 -5.88
N PRO A 55 0.79 23.45 -6.04
CA PRO A 55 0.61 24.39 -4.92
C PRO A 55 -0.80 24.44 -4.29
N LEU A 56 -1.64 23.40 -4.47
CA LEU A 56 -2.98 23.30 -3.88
C LEU A 56 -3.02 22.52 -2.56
N THR A 57 -1.91 21.89 -2.16
CA THR A 57 -1.85 21.01 -0.99
C THR A 57 -0.99 21.62 0.13
N PRO A 58 -1.55 22.40 1.07
CA PRO A 58 -0.78 22.97 2.18
C PRO A 58 -0.31 21.91 3.19
N PHE A 59 -0.85 20.68 3.15
CA PHE A 59 -0.59 19.63 4.14
C PHE A 59 0.62 18.73 3.82
N ILE A 60 1.15 18.77 2.60
CA ILE A 60 2.28 17.92 2.14
C ILE A 60 3.60 18.72 2.08
N ALA A 61 3.64 19.91 2.70
CA ALA A 61 4.74 20.86 2.58
C ALA A 61 5.86 20.70 3.63
N LEU A 62 5.66 19.90 4.69
CA LEU A 62 6.54 19.94 5.87
C LEU A 62 7.76 19.01 5.79
N THR A 63 7.74 18.00 4.91
CA THR A 63 8.88 17.09 4.68
C THR A 63 8.92 16.69 3.22
N ARG A 64 9.23 17.65 2.34
CA ARG A 64 9.34 17.36 0.92
C ARG A 64 10.66 16.60 0.67
N PRO A 65 10.64 15.37 0.11
CA PRO A 65 11.86 14.74 -0.34
C PRO A 65 12.56 15.63 -1.39
N SER A 66 13.89 15.70 -1.34
CA SER A 66 14.70 16.53 -2.25
C SER A 66 14.63 16.09 -3.72
N VAL A 67 14.01 14.94 -3.99
CA VAL A 67 13.87 14.36 -5.32
C VAL A 67 13.00 15.27 -6.19
N THR A 68 13.58 15.72 -7.31
CA THR A 68 12.86 16.48 -8.35
C THR A 68 12.27 15.49 -9.34
N LEU A 69 10.95 15.56 -9.52
CA LEU A 69 10.23 14.72 -10.48
C LEU A 69 10.57 15.12 -11.92
N ASP A 70 10.47 14.16 -12.84
CA ASP A 70 10.46 14.44 -14.27
C ASP A 70 9.33 15.44 -14.60
N PRO A 71 9.57 16.48 -15.43
CA PRO A 71 8.56 17.48 -15.75
C PRO A 71 7.26 16.92 -16.33
N THR A 72 7.34 15.86 -17.14
CA THR A 72 6.16 15.21 -17.76
C THR A 72 5.32 14.52 -16.70
N ILE A 73 5.97 13.83 -15.77
CA ILE A 73 5.29 13.18 -14.65
C ILE A 73 4.67 14.21 -13.71
N GLN A 74 5.40 15.29 -13.40
CA GLN A 74 4.88 16.39 -12.59
C GLN A 74 3.63 17.01 -13.24
N GLN A 75 3.59 17.18 -14.57
CA GLN A 75 2.41 17.68 -15.27
C GLN A 75 1.18 16.78 -15.08
N HIS A 76 1.35 15.46 -15.17
CA HIS A 76 0.26 14.50 -14.94
C HIS A 76 -0.26 14.53 -13.50
N LEU A 77 0.65 14.59 -12.52
CA LEU A 77 0.28 14.72 -11.10
C LEU A 77 -0.44 16.05 -10.84
N SER A 78 0.06 17.15 -11.39
CA SER A 78 -0.59 18.46 -11.27
C SER A 78 -1.99 18.49 -11.86
N HIS A 79 -2.20 17.87 -13.02
CA HIS A 79 -3.53 17.73 -13.60
C HIS A 79 -4.47 16.95 -12.68
N TYR A 80 -4.03 15.79 -12.16
CA TYR A 80 -4.82 15.00 -11.23
C TYR A 80 -5.15 15.75 -9.94
N THR A 81 -4.16 16.43 -9.35
CA THR A 81 -4.34 17.27 -8.15
C THR A 81 -5.34 18.39 -8.40
N LEU A 82 -5.30 19.05 -9.57
CA LEU A 82 -6.27 20.07 -9.94
C LEU A 82 -7.69 19.51 -10.13
N MET A 83 -7.82 18.39 -10.87
CA MET A 83 -9.13 17.76 -11.15
C MET A 83 -9.79 17.17 -9.89
N THR A 84 -9.00 16.82 -8.88
CA THR A 84 -9.49 16.29 -7.60
C THR A 84 -9.52 17.33 -6.49
N HIS A 85 -9.32 18.61 -6.81
CA HIS A 85 -9.30 19.73 -5.87
C HIS A 85 -8.35 19.51 -4.67
N GLY A 86 -7.21 18.88 -4.92
CA GLY A 86 -6.18 18.61 -3.92
C GLY A 86 -6.47 17.43 -2.99
N PHE A 87 -7.67 16.82 -3.02
CA PHE A 87 -8.01 15.70 -2.16
C PHE A 87 -7.49 14.36 -2.70
N GLY A 88 -7.53 14.16 -4.02
CA GLY A 88 -7.26 12.86 -4.65
C GLY A 88 -5.90 12.28 -4.29
N GLY A 89 -4.84 13.10 -4.36
CA GLY A 89 -3.48 12.65 -4.03
C GLY A 89 -3.36 12.15 -2.59
N VAL A 90 -3.90 12.90 -1.62
CA VAL A 90 -3.87 12.52 -0.20
C VAL A 90 -4.73 11.29 0.07
N ALA A 91 -5.90 11.19 -0.57
CA ALA A 91 -6.76 10.02 -0.47
C ALA A 91 -6.08 8.77 -1.03
N MET A 92 -5.44 8.87 -2.21
CA MET A 92 -4.71 7.77 -2.82
C MET A 92 -3.57 7.28 -1.93
N VAL A 93 -2.79 8.19 -1.33
CA VAL A 93 -1.73 7.81 -0.38
C VAL A 93 -2.30 7.04 0.82
N ALA A 94 -3.40 7.51 1.41
CA ALA A 94 -4.06 6.80 2.52
C ALA A 94 -4.54 5.41 2.13
N VAL A 95 -5.18 5.26 0.95
CA VAL A 95 -5.62 3.97 0.43
C VAL A 95 -4.44 3.04 0.18
N LEU A 96 -3.37 3.53 -0.43
CA LEU A 96 -2.18 2.72 -0.73
C LEU A 96 -1.53 2.22 0.56
N GLU A 97 -1.51 3.02 1.63
CA GLU A 97 -0.99 2.58 2.93
C GLU A 97 -1.85 1.47 3.54
N SER A 98 -3.18 1.60 3.48
CA SER A 98 -4.10 0.52 3.87
C SER A 98 -3.89 -0.76 3.07
N VAL A 99 -3.65 -0.64 1.76
CA VAL A 99 -3.33 -1.77 0.88
C VAL A 99 -2.00 -2.42 1.28
N LYS A 100 -0.95 -1.65 1.57
CA LYS A 100 0.33 -2.19 2.06
C LYS A 100 0.12 -3.01 3.32
N CYS A 101 -0.58 -2.46 4.32
CA CYS A 101 -0.93 -3.16 5.56
C CYS A 101 -1.66 -4.48 5.28
N MET A 102 -2.61 -4.49 4.34
CA MET A 102 -3.33 -5.72 3.97
C MET A 102 -2.39 -6.76 3.33
N ILE A 103 -1.50 -6.35 2.42
CA ILE A 103 -0.54 -7.29 1.81
C ILE A 103 0.43 -7.84 2.87
N ASP A 104 0.88 -7.02 3.81
CA ASP A 104 1.72 -7.46 4.92
C ASP A 104 1.02 -8.52 5.78
N GLU A 105 -0.27 -8.33 6.08
CA GLU A 105 -1.05 -9.34 6.79
C GLU A 105 -1.22 -10.64 5.98
N CYS A 106 -1.36 -10.55 4.65
CA CYS A 106 -1.32 -11.73 3.77
C CYS A 106 0.01 -12.49 3.88
N ILE A 107 1.14 -11.79 3.93
CA ILE A 107 2.47 -12.38 4.04
C ILE A 107 2.64 -13.03 5.42
N LYS A 108 2.35 -12.30 6.49
CA LYS A 108 2.41 -12.83 7.87
C LYS A 108 1.56 -14.09 8.03
N TYR A 109 0.39 -14.15 7.39
CA TYR A 109 -0.47 -15.33 7.43
C TYR A 109 0.14 -16.53 6.68
N LEU A 110 0.69 -16.31 5.49
CA LEU A 110 1.38 -17.36 4.74
C LEU A 110 2.60 -17.90 5.48
N ASP A 111 3.46 -17.01 6.02
CA ASP A 111 4.67 -17.42 6.73
C ASP A 111 4.33 -18.35 7.89
N ARG A 112 3.27 -18.05 8.65
CA ARG A 112 2.78 -18.90 9.74
C ARG A 112 2.25 -20.24 9.24
N THR A 113 1.46 -20.23 8.16
CA THR A 113 0.77 -21.44 7.66
C THR A 113 1.75 -22.39 6.93
N CYS A 114 2.66 -21.85 6.13
CA CYS A 114 3.70 -22.62 5.43
C CYS A 114 4.74 -23.17 6.42
N SER A 115 5.14 -22.38 7.43
CA SER A 115 6.05 -22.87 8.48
C SER A 115 5.42 -23.99 9.31
N GLN A 116 4.11 -23.96 9.55
CA GLN A 116 3.39 -25.04 10.24
C GLN A 116 3.29 -26.32 9.41
N ALA A 117 3.12 -26.23 8.08
CA ALA A 117 3.09 -27.41 7.20
C ALA A 117 4.42 -28.19 7.17
N MET A 118 5.54 -27.53 7.51
CA MET A 118 6.87 -28.14 7.57
C MET A 118 7.15 -28.87 8.90
N TYR A 119 6.29 -28.71 9.92
CA TYR A 119 6.35 -29.49 11.16
C TYR A 119 5.45 -30.74 11.05
N ILE A 120 5.80 -31.64 10.14
CA ILE A 120 5.36 -33.04 10.25
C ILE A 120 6.41 -33.70 11.15
N PRO A 121 6.09 -34.05 12.42
CA PRO A 121 7.03 -34.81 13.21
C PRO A 121 7.33 -36.10 12.46
N TYR A 122 8.60 -36.29 12.09
CA TYR A 122 9.15 -37.59 11.72
C TYR A 122 9.03 -38.49 12.94
N ASN A 123 7.84 -39.04 13.18
CA ASN A 123 7.68 -40.18 14.04
C ASN A 123 6.56 -41.04 13.50
N THR A 124 6.92 -41.88 12.53
CA THR A 124 6.13 -43.03 12.15
C THR A 124 7.01 -44.26 12.26
N ARG A 125 6.74 -45.01 13.33
CA ARG A 125 7.06 -46.42 13.65
C ARG A 125 8.06 -46.60 14.79
#